data_AF-A0A354IZV6-F1
#
_entry.id   AF-A0A354IZV6-F1
#
_cell.length_a   1.000
_cell.length_b   1.000
_cell.length_c   1.000
_cell.angle_alpha   90.00
_cell.angle_beta   90.00
_cell.angle_gamma   90.00
#
_symmetry.space_group_name_H-M   'P 1'
#
loop_
_entity.id
_entity.type
_entity.pdbx_description
1 polymer ?
#
loop_
_entity_poly.entity_id
_entity_poly.type
_entity_poly.pdbx_seq_one_letter_code
_entity_poly.pdbx_strand_id
1 'polypeptide(L)'
;MSRITHQVGSRSYAFADLRELLAKATPARSGDYLVGVAAGTGEERVAAQMALAELPLTTFLNEAVVPYETDEVTRLIVDGVDAAAFAQIRHLTVGDFRDWLLGDEADAARLAQIAPGITPEMAAAVSKIMRIQDLVLVARKCRVVTRFRNTIGLPGTLSTRLQPNHPLDDASGIAASLFDGLMYGSGDAVIGINPATDNVQQVIKLLNMLDEIIGRYAIPTQSCVLTHVTNTIAAIERGAPVDLVFQSIAGTQAANAAFGIDLALLREARDAALSLRRGTLGDNLMYFETGQGSALSANANHGVDQQTCETRAYAVARHFNPFLVNTVVGFIGPEYLYNGKQI
;
A
#
# COMPACT_ATOMS: atom_id res chain seq x y z
N MET A 1 -19.82 -21.89 3.47
CA MET A 1 -19.38 -21.14 2.29
C MET A 1 -19.88 -21.88 1.06
N SER A 2 -20.58 -21.19 0.17
CA SER A 2 -21.03 -21.79 -1.09
C SER A 2 -19.85 -21.89 -2.03
N ARG A 3 -19.57 -23.11 -2.50
CA ARG A 3 -18.58 -23.38 -3.54
C ARG A 3 -18.90 -22.54 -4.78
N ILE A 4 -17.91 -21.82 -5.31
CA ILE A 4 -18.07 -20.98 -6.50
C ILE A 4 -17.75 -21.85 -7.72
N THR A 5 -18.65 -21.95 -8.68
CA THR A 5 -18.48 -22.80 -9.87
C THR A 5 -18.65 -22.01 -11.14
N HIS A 6 -17.84 -22.31 -12.15
CA HIS A 6 -17.95 -21.69 -13.47
C HIS A 6 -17.70 -22.72 -14.56
N GLN A 7 -18.50 -22.69 -15.62
CA GLN A 7 -18.47 -23.67 -16.69
C GLN A 7 -17.84 -23.07 -17.95
N VAL A 8 -16.77 -23.69 -18.44
CA VAL A 8 -16.13 -23.34 -19.71
C VAL A 8 -16.30 -24.50 -20.68
N GLY A 9 -17.22 -24.36 -21.63
CA GLY A 9 -17.61 -25.45 -22.53
C GLY A 9 -18.18 -26.65 -21.75
N SER A 10 -17.54 -27.81 -21.87
CA SER A 10 -17.95 -29.03 -21.15
C SER A 10 -17.26 -29.22 -19.80
N ARG A 11 -16.33 -28.34 -19.42
CA ARG A 11 -15.55 -28.47 -18.18
C ARG A 11 -16.09 -27.52 -17.11
N SER A 12 -16.36 -28.07 -15.93
CA SER A 12 -16.72 -27.30 -14.75
C SER A 12 -15.48 -27.05 -13.90
N TYR A 13 -15.25 -25.79 -13.56
CA TYR A 13 -14.28 -25.37 -12.57
C TYR A 13 -15.01 -25.05 -11.28
N ALA A 14 -14.34 -25.30 -10.16
CA ALA A 14 -14.94 -25.06 -8.86
C ALA A 14 -13.87 -24.61 -7.87
N PHE A 15 -14.18 -23.54 -7.16
CA PHE A 15 -13.34 -22.89 -6.17
C PHE A 15 -14.03 -23.00 -4.81
N ALA A 16 -13.29 -23.37 -3.78
CA ALA A 16 -13.82 -23.69 -2.46
C ALA A 16 -14.40 -22.46 -1.76
N ASP A 17 -13.73 -21.32 -1.89
CA ASP A 17 -14.09 -20.05 -1.26
C ASP A 17 -13.59 -18.84 -2.09
N LEU A 18 -13.94 -17.64 -1.64
CA LEU A 18 -13.51 -16.39 -2.27
C LEU A 18 -11.97 -16.24 -2.31
N ARG A 19 -11.28 -16.72 -1.27
CA ARG A 19 -9.81 -16.64 -1.18
C ARG A 19 -9.16 -17.48 -2.27
N GLU A 20 -9.61 -18.72 -2.48
CA GLU A 20 -9.11 -19.56 -3.57
C GLU A 20 -9.40 -18.92 -4.92
N LEU A 21 -10.62 -18.42 -5.15
CA LEU A 21 -10.96 -17.78 -6.42
C LEU A 21 -10.05 -16.57 -6.73
N LEU A 22 -9.86 -15.67 -5.75
CA LEU A 22 -8.97 -14.52 -5.88
C LEU A 22 -7.53 -14.96 -6.18
N ALA A 23 -7.03 -15.98 -5.47
CA ALA A 23 -5.68 -16.48 -5.69
C ALA A 23 -5.50 -17.06 -7.10
N LYS A 24 -6.44 -17.91 -7.54
CA LYS A 24 -6.39 -18.56 -8.85
C LYS A 24 -6.58 -17.58 -10.01
N ALA A 25 -7.30 -16.48 -9.80
CA ALA A 25 -7.47 -15.41 -10.80
C ALA A 25 -6.23 -14.51 -10.96
N THR A 26 -5.28 -14.55 -10.01
CA THR A 26 -4.06 -13.73 -10.03
C THR A 26 -3.16 -14.08 -11.22
N PRO A 27 -2.59 -13.09 -11.94
CA PRO A 27 -1.51 -13.35 -12.89
C PRO A 27 -0.38 -14.17 -12.23
N ALA A 28 0.28 -15.04 -12.98
CA ALA A 28 1.33 -15.91 -12.44
C ALA A 28 2.41 -15.12 -11.66
N ARG A 29 2.59 -15.43 -10.36
CA ARG A 29 3.62 -14.90 -9.45
C ARG A 29 4.35 -16.06 -8.78
N SER A 30 5.68 -16.01 -8.66
CA SER A 30 6.45 -17.07 -8.01
C SER A 30 6.04 -17.30 -6.56
N GLY A 31 5.78 -16.24 -5.80
CA GLY A 31 5.36 -16.39 -4.40
C GLY A 31 4.02 -17.10 -4.23
N ASP A 32 3.06 -16.88 -5.14
CA ASP A 32 1.77 -17.56 -5.08
C ASP A 32 1.89 -19.06 -5.44
N TYR A 33 2.84 -19.43 -6.31
CA TYR A 33 3.17 -20.84 -6.54
C TYR A 33 3.90 -21.46 -5.34
N LEU A 34 4.80 -20.71 -4.69
CA LEU A 34 5.60 -21.17 -3.56
C LEU A 34 4.72 -21.67 -2.41
N VAL A 35 3.57 -21.02 -2.17
CA VAL A 35 2.59 -21.44 -1.15
C VAL A 35 1.39 -22.18 -1.70
N GLY A 36 1.43 -22.58 -2.97
CA GLY A 36 0.42 -23.47 -3.57
C GLY A 36 -0.96 -22.86 -3.81
N VAL A 37 -1.09 -21.52 -3.78
CA VAL A 37 -2.38 -20.84 -3.98
C VAL A 37 -2.64 -20.46 -5.45
N ALA A 38 -1.59 -20.32 -6.25
CA ALA A 38 -1.69 -20.00 -7.67
C ALA A 38 -2.45 -21.07 -8.49
N ALA A 39 -3.02 -20.68 -9.63
CA ALA A 39 -3.64 -21.61 -10.56
C ALA A 39 -2.61 -22.59 -11.14
N GLY A 40 -2.97 -23.88 -11.19
CA GLY A 40 -2.13 -24.93 -11.73
C GLY A 40 -1.97 -24.87 -13.25
N THR A 41 -2.88 -24.19 -13.95
CA THR A 41 -2.81 -24.00 -15.40
C THR A 41 -3.27 -22.61 -15.83
N GLY A 42 -2.89 -22.19 -17.04
CA GLY A 42 -3.43 -20.96 -17.63
C GLY A 42 -4.93 -21.03 -17.89
N GLU A 43 -5.45 -22.21 -18.23
CA GLU A 43 -6.89 -22.47 -18.44
C GLU A 43 -7.68 -22.27 -17.14
N GLU A 44 -7.20 -22.84 -16.02
CA GLU A 44 -7.80 -22.65 -14.70
C GLU A 44 -7.78 -21.17 -14.28
N ARG A 45 -6.67 -20.45 -14.53
CA ARG A 45 -6.61 -19.01 -14.24
C ARG A 45 -7.66 -18.22 -15.02
N VAL A 46 -7.83 -18.49 -16.31
CA VAL A 46 -8.84 -17.82 -17.13
C VAL A 46 -10.25 -18.16 -16.63
N ALA A 47 -10.52 -19.44 -16.30
CA ALA A 47 -11.79 -19.83 -15.70
C ALA A 47 -12.06 -19.14 -14.35
N ALA A 48 -11.03 -18.96 -13.52
CA ALA A 48 -11.12 -18.20 -12.28
C ALA A 48 -11.40 -16.71 -12.54
N GLN A 49 -10.76 -16.09 -13.53
CA GLN A 49 -11.03 -14.70 -13.91
C GLN A 49 -12.46 -14.51 -14.43
N MET A 50 -12.98 -15.47 -15.21
CA MET A 50 -14.37 -15.43 -15.69
C MET A 50 -15.37 -15.59 -14.54
N ALA A 51 -15.14 -16.56 -13.64
CA ALA A 51 -15.94 -16.75 -12.44
C ALA A 51 -15.91 -15.51 -11.53
N LEU A 52 -14.73 -14.90 -11.37
CA LEU A 52 -14.54 -13.69 -10.58
C LEU A 52 -15.29 -12.50 -11.18
N ALA A 53 -15.28 -12.36 -12.51
CA ALA A 53 -16.00 -11.29 -13.20
C ALA A 53 -17.52 -11.34 -12.97
N GLU A 54 -18.09 -12.54 -12.82
CA GLU A 54 -19.53 -12.73 -12.56
C GLU A 54 -19.94 -12.50 -11.10
N LEU A 55 -18.99 -12.37 -10.17
CA LEU A 55 -19.32 -12.17 -8.76
C LEU A 55 -19.89 -10.77 -8.51
N PRO A 56 -21.03 -10.65 -7.79
CA PRO A 56 -21.51 -9.37 -7.28
C PRO A 56 -20.50 -8.73 -6.33
N LEU A 57 -20.33 -7.40 -6.39
CA LEU A 57 -19.46 -6.69 -5.43
C LEU A 57 -19.91 -6.88 -3.98
N THR A 58 -21.20 -7.11 -3.73
CA THR A 58 -21.72 -7.38 -2.38
C THR A 58 -21.10 -8.62 -1.72
N THR A 59 -20.55 -9.56 -2.49
CA THR A 59 -19.89 -10.77 -1.95
C THR A 59 -18.74 -10.40 -1.01
N PHE A 60 -17.97 -9.37 -1.34
CA PHE A 60 -16.80 -8.92 -0.57
C PHE A 60 -17.15 -8.25 0.77
N LEU A 61 -18.44 -7.99 1.04
CA LEU A 61 -18.92 -7.52 2.35
C LEU A 61 -19.43 -8.66 3.24
N ASN A 62 -19.74 -9.81 2.64
CA ASN A 62 -20.33 -10.96 3.33
C ASN A 62 -19.30 -12.07 3.59
N GLU A 63 -18.22 -12.10 2.81
CA GLU A 63 -17.17 -13.11 2.92
C GLU A 63 -15.80 -12.44 3.09
N ALA A 64 -15.15 -12.70 4.23
CA ALA A 64 -13.82 -12.20 4.52
C ALA A 64 -12.74 -13.24 4.14
N VAL A 65 -11.66 -12.78 3.50
CA VAL A 65 -10.51 -13.64 3.14
C VAL A 65 -9.62 -13.99 4.34
N VAL A 66 -9.69 -13.19 5.40
CA VAL A 66 -9.11 -13.45 6.73
C VAL A 66 -10.20 -13.17 7.77
N PRO A 67 -10.48 -14.07 8.74
CA PRO A 67 -11.62 -13.91 9.66
C PRO A 67 -11.58 -12.62 10.48
N TYR A 68 -12.74 -11.97 10.62
CA TYR A 68 -12.93 -10.70 11.32
C TYR A 68 -12.50 -10.77 12.80
N GLU A 69 -12.78 -11.89 13.46
CA GLU A 69 -12.53 -12.11 14.88
C GLU A 69 -11.02 -12.19 15.19
N THR A 70 -10.20 -12.59 14.21
CA THR A 70 -8.78 -12.87 14.40
C THR A 70 -7.86 -11.82 13.81
N ASP A 71 -8.38 -10.85 13.06
CA ASP A 71 -7.56 -9.94 12.25
C ASP A 71 -8.05 -8.49 12.31
N GLU A 72 -7.27 -7.61 12.94
CA GLU A 72 -7.59 -6.19 13.08
C GLU A 72 -7.63 -5.44 11.75
N VAL A 73 -6.91 -5.92 10.73
CA VAL A 73 -6.94 -5.34 9.39
C VAL A 73 -8.29 -5.64 8.73
N THR A 74 -8.82 -6.86 8.87
CA THR A 74 -10.19 -7.19 8.45
C THR A 74 -11.21 -6.35 9.19
N ARG A 75 -11.08 -6.16 10.52
CA ARG A 75 -11.99 -5.30 11.28
C ARG A 75 -11.98 -3.86 10.75
N LEU A 76 -10.78 -3.30 10.58
CA LEU A 76 -10.59 -1.97 9.99
C LEU A 76 -11.27 -1.84 8.62
N ILE A 77 -11.12 -2.86 7.76
CA ILE A 77 -11.71 -2.87 6.41
C ILE A 77 -13.24 -2.91 6.50
N VAL A 78 -13.79 -3.88 7.23
CA VAL A 78 -15.24 -4.13 7.31
C VAL A 78 -15.96 -2.97 7.98
N ASP A 79 -15.43 -2.48 9.10
CA ASP A 79 -16.03 -1.39 9.87
C ASP A 79 -15.84 -0.02 9.18
N GLY A 80 -14.89 0.08 8.26
CA GLY A 80 -14.54 1.30 7.54
C GLY A 80 -15.31 1.53 6.24
N VAL A 81 -16.15 0.58 5.79
CA VAL A 81 -16.90 0.72 4.52
C VAL A 81 -18.01 1.74 4.66
N ASP A 82 -17.99 2.77 3.81
CA ASP A 82 -19.11 3.70 3.67
C ASP A 82 -20.22 3.08 2.82
N ALA A 83 -21.34 2.73 3.48
CA ALA A 83 -22.49 2.12 2.83
C ALA A 83 -23.15 3.03 1.76
N ALA A 84 -23.13 4.35 1.93
CA ALA A 84 -23.72 5.29 0.99
C ALA A 84 -22.82 5.49 -0.25
N ALA A 85 -21.51 5.49 -0.07
CA ALA A 85 -20.55 5.43 -1.17
C ALA A 85 -20.71 4.11 -1.95
N PHE A 86 -20.77 2.99 -1.25
CA PHE A 86 -20.91 1.66 -1.86
C PHE A 86 -22.24 1.48 -2.60
N ALA A 87 -23.35 2.01 -2.08
CA ALA A 87 -24.68 1.89 -2.69
C ALA A 87 -24.72 2.29 -4.18
N GLN A 88 -23.83 3.21 -4.58
CA GLN A 88 -23.74 3.73 -5.94
C GLN A 88 -23.22 2.70 -6.95
N ILE A 89 -22.41 1.74 -6.49
CA ILE A 89 -21.81 0.67 -7.30
C ILE A 89 -22.27 -0.73 -6.87
N ARG A 90 -23.08 -0.83 -5.81
CA ARG A 90 -23.53 -2.09 -5.20
C ARG A 90 -24.16 -3.10 -6.18
N HIS A 91 -24.80 -2.60 -7.23
CA HIS A 91 -25.50 -3.40 -8.22
C HIS A 91 -24.56 -4.07 -9.24
N LEU A 92 -23.29 -3.67 -9.28
CA LEU A 92 -22.31 -4.16 -10.25
C LEU A 92 -21.74 -5.52 -9.83
N THR A 93 -21.43 -6.34 -10.83
CA THR A 93 -20.46 -7.44 -10.69
C THR A 93 -19.03 -6.91 -10.75
N VAL A 94 -18.03 -7.74 -10.46
CA VAL A 94 -16.61 -7.35 -10.65
C VAL A 94 -16.32 -7.01 -12.11
N GLY A 95 -16.91 -7.74 -13.06
CA GLY A 95 -16.82 -7.47 -14.50
C GLY A 95 -17.44 -6.13 -14.87
N ASP A 96 -18.68 -5.88 -14.43
CA ASP A 96 -19.35 -4.60 -14.68
C ASP A 96 -18.61 -3.43 -14.01
N PHE A 97 -17.99 -3.68 -12.85
CA PHE A 97 -17.16 -2.68 -12.17
C PHE A 97 -15.89 -2.34 -12.96
N ARG A 98 -15.23 -3.34 -13.55
CA ARG A 98 -14.11 -3.10 -14.48
C ARG A 98 -14.56 -2.23 -15.65
N ASP A 99 -15.67 -2.57 -16.28
CA ASP A 99 -16.15 -1.86 -17.46
C ASP A 99 -16.59 -0.43 -17.11
N TRP A 100 -17.23 -0.24 -15.96
CA TRP A 100 -17.58 1.07 -15.42
C TRP A 100 -16.33 1.94 -15.15
N LEU A 101 -15.28 1.38 -14.51
CA LEU A 101 -14.01 2.08 -14.27
C LEU A 101 -13.33 2.52 -15.57
N LEU A 102 -13.47 1.73 -16.64
CA LEU A 102 -12.92 2.05 -17.96
C LEU A 102 -13.76 3.09 -18.70
N GLY A 103 -15.06 3.17 -18.42
CA GLY A 103 -16.00 4.14 -19.00
C GLY A 103 -15.78 5.59 -18.56
N ASP A 104 -16.41 6.52 -19.26
CA ASP A 104 -16.27 7.96 -19.03
C ASP A 104 -16.94 8.44 -17.73
N GLU A 105 -17.92 7.70 -17.21
CA GLU A 105 -18.62 8.01 -15.95
C GLU A 105 -17.72 7.92 -14.72
N ALA A 106 -16.65 7.12 -14.77
CA ALA A 106 -15.70 6.93 -13.68
C ALA A 106 -14.63 8.04 -13.67
N ASP A 107 -15.06 9.31 -13.65
CA ASP A 107 -14.15 10.44 -13.55
C ASP A 107 -13.52 10.59 -12.14
N ALA A 108 -12.55 11.50 -12.00
CA ALA A 108 -11.83 11.68 -10.74
C ALA A 108 -12.73 12.07 -9.56
N ALA A 109 -13.79 12.86 -9.79
CA ALA A 109 -14.71 13.28 -8.74
C ALA A 109 -15.59 12.12 -8.31
N ARG A 110 -16.07 11.33 -9.27
CA ARG A 110 -16.90 10.16 -9.01
C ARG A 110 -16.12 9.07 -8.29
N LEU A 111 -14.89 8.81 -8.71
CA LEU A 111 -13.98 7.87 -8.04
C LEU A 111 -13.70 8.29 -6.60
N ALA A 112 -13.45 9.57 -6.34
CA ALA A 112 -13.25 10.08 -4.99
C ALA A 112 -14.48 9.88 -4.10
N GLN A 113 -15.70 10.04 -4.65
CA GLN A 113 -16.96 9.84 -3.91
C GLN A 113 -17.19 8.37 -3.55
N ILE A 114 -16.89 7.43 -4.45
CA ILE A 114 -17.14 6.00 -4.21
C ILE A 114 -16.01 5.30 -3.46
N ALA A 115 -14.79 5.88 -3.45
CA ALA A 115 -13.62 5.25 -2.84
C ALA A 115 -13.87 4.73 -1.41
N PRO A 116 -14.58 5.44 -0.51
CA PRO A 116 -14.92 4.93 0.84
C PRO A 116 -15.78 3.66 0.86
N GLY A 117 -16.50 3.36 -0.23
CA GLY A 117 -17.32 2.16 -0.37
C GLY A 117 -16.58 0.97 -1.00
N ILE A 118 -15.33 1.14 -1.45
CA ILE A 118 -14.55 0.08 -2.10
C ILE A 118 -13.65 -0.60 -1.06
N THR A 119 -13.85 -1.90 -0.84
CA THR A 119 -12.93 -2.71 -0.02
C THR A 119 -11.65 -3.06 -0.80
N PRO A 120 -10.53 -3.32 -0.12
CA PRO A 120 -9.32 -3.77 -0.80
C PRO A 120 -9.52 -5.05 -1.60
N GLU A 121 -10.34 -6.00 -1.14
CA GLU A 121 -10.64 -7.22 -1.91
C GLU A 121 -11.42 -6.93 -3.20
N MET A 122 -12.31 -5.92 -3.23
CA MET A 122 -12.93 -5.48 -4.50
C MET A 122 -11.90 -4.88 -5.46
N ALA A 123 -10.97 -4.07 -4.95
CA ALA A 123 -9.88 -3.50 -5.75
C ALA A 123 -8.91 -4.58 -6.28
N ALA A 124 -8.61 -5.59 -5.45
CA ALA A 124 -7.85 -6.77 -5.86
C ALA A 124 -8.61 -7.56 -6.94
N ALA A 125 -9.89 -7.82 -6.74
CA ALA A 125 -10.71 -8.59 -7.67
C ALA A 125 -10.75 -7.95 -9.06
N VAL A 126 -11.05 -6.64 -9.13
CA VAL A 126 -11.17 -5.94 -10.41
C VAL A 126 -9.83 -5.82 -11.13
N SER A 127 -8.73 -5.60 -10.39
CA SER A 127 -7.40 -5.52 -10.99
C SER A 127 -6.89 -6.87 -11.53
N LYS A 128 -7.33 -8.00 -10.97
CA LYS A 128 -6.99 -9.35 -11.45
C LYS A 128 -7.58 -9.68 -12.82
N ILE A 129 -8.64 -8.99 -13.24
CA ILE A 129 -9.27 -9.17 -14.56
C ILE A 129 -8.92 -8.03 -15.55
N MET A 130 -8.01 -7.13 -15.17
CA MET A 130 -7.54 -6.03 -16.01
C MET A 130 -6.25 -6.38 -16.75
N ARG A 131 -6.12 -5.88 -17.97
CA ARG A 131 -4.83 -5.84 -18.67
C ARG A 131 -3.98 -4.68 -18.15
N ILE A 132 -2.68 -4.67 -18.45
CA ILE A 132 -1.79 -3.56 -18.06
C ILE A 132 -2.32 -2.20 -18.56
N GLN A 133 -2.84 -2.15 -19.80
CA GLN A 133 -3.42 -0.93 -20.35
C GLN A 133 -4.64 -0.47 -19.55
N ASP A 134 -5.52 -1.39 -19.15
CA ASP A 134 -6.68 -1.10 -18.33
C ASP A 134 -6.24 -0.52 -16.98
N LEU A 135 -5.25 -1.15 -16.32
CA LEU A 135 -4.70 -0.67 -15.04
C LEU A 135 -4.14 0.77 -15.16
N VAL A 136 -3.38 1.05 -16.22
CA VAL A 136 -2.83 2.40 -16.47
C VAL A 136 -3.94 3.43 -16.73
N LEU A 137 -4.96 3.07 -17.52
CA LEU A 137 -6.07 3.96 -17.84
C LEU A 137 -6.92 4.29 -16.60
N VAL A 138 -7.24 3.28 -15.78
CA VAL A 138 -8.02 3.47 -14.55
C VAL A 138 -7.20 4.25 -13.52
N ALA A 139 -5.94 3.87 -13.29
CA ALA A 139 -5.07 4.56 -12.33
C ALA A 139 -4.87 6.05 -12.68
N ARG A 140 -4.83 6.39 -13.98
CA ARG A 140 -4.75 7.79 -14.42
C ARG A 140 -5.97 8.63 -14.02
N LYS A 141 -7.16 8.02 -13.86
CA LYS A 141 -8.38 8.70 -13.41
C LYS A 141 -8.40 8.90 -11.89
N CYS A 142 -7.77 8.00 -11.14
CA CYS A 142 -7.62 8.13 -9.68
C CYS A 142 -6.72 9.31 -9.32
N ARG A 143 -7.26 10.33 -8.64
CA ARG A 143 -6.51 11.50 -8.18
C ARG A 143 -6.44 11.53 -6.66
N VAL A 144 -5.25 11.34 -6.13
CA VAL A 144 -4.95 11.41 -4.70
C VAL A 144 -3.93 12.53 -4.51
N VAL A 145 -4.32 13.57 -3.76
CA VAL A 145 -3.49 14.74 -3.48
C VAL A 145 -3.30 14.85 -1.97
N THR A 146 -2.06 14.81 -1.51
CA THR A 146 -1.69 14.89 -0.09
C THR A 146 -0.81 16.11 0.16
N ARG A 147 -0.85 16.64 1.39
CA ARG A 147 -0.18 17.89 1.76
C ARG A 147 0.49 17.79 3.13
N PHE A 148 1.73 18.25 3.19
CA PHE A 148 2.47 18.44 4.44
C PHE A 148 3.21 19.78 4.43
N ARG A 149 4.46 19.82 3.93
CA ARG A 149 5.20 21.07 3.65
C ARG A 149 5.09 21.51 2.19
N ASN A 150 4.81 20.57 1.32
CA ASN A 150 4.44 20.80 -0.07
C ASN A 150 3.18 19.96 -0.43
N THR A 151 2.83 19.93 -1.71
CA THR A 151 1.68 19.17 -2.24
C THR A 151 2.18 18.16 -3.27
N ILE A 152 1.81 16.89 -3.13
CA ILE A 152 2.12 15.81 -4.08
C ILE A 152 0.83 15.28 -4.73
N GLY A 153 0.94 14.77 -5.96
CA GLY A 153 -0.16 14.11 -6.68
C GLY A 153 -0.94 14.99 -7.66
N LEU A 154 -0.49 16.22 -7.90
CA LEU A 154 -1.12 17.13 -8.87
C LEU A 154 -0.88 16.67 -10.32
N PRO A 155 -1.84 16.90 -11.25
CA PRO A 155 -1.63 16.62 -12.66
C PRO A 155 -0.41 17.36 -13.23
N GLY A 156 0.38 16.69 -14.07
CA GLY A 156 1.56 17.28 -14.69
C GLY A 156 2.80 17.35 -13.79
N THR A 157 2.74 16.77 -12.58
CA THR A 157 3.88 16.66 -11.66
C THR A 157 4.34 15.21 -11.52
N LEU A 158 5.64 15.02 -11.26
CA LEU A 158 6.23 13.75 -10.87
C LEU A 158 7.23 14.04 -9.76
N SER A 159 6.96 13.52 -8.57
CA SER A 159 7.80 13.71 -7.40
C SER A 159 8.73 12.52 -7.18
N THR A 160 9.90 12.79 -6.61
CA THR A 160 10.90 11.75 -6.31
C THR A 160 11.33 11.80 -4.86
N ARG A 161 11.56 10.61 -4.30
CA ARG A 161 12.27 10.43 -3.04
C ARG A 161 13.76 10.60 -3.29
N LEU A 162 14.41 11.43 -2.50
CA LEU A 162 15.87 11.50 -2.42
C LEU A 162 16.32 10.69 -1.20
N GLN A 163 17.08 9.61 -1.43
CA GLN A 163 17.49 8.67 -0.39
C GLN A 163 19.02 8.59 -0.27
N PRO A 164 19.64 9.56 0.44
CA PRO A 164 21.09 9.64 0.57
C PRO A 164 21.61 8.68 1.64
N ASN A 165 21.42 7.37 1.44
CA ASN A 165 21.92 6.35 2.37
C ASN A 165 23.47 6.31 2.35
N HIS A 166 24.07 6.08 3.51
CA HIS A 166 25.51 5.81 3.62
C HIS A 166 25.74 4.53 4.43
N PRO A 167 26.65 3.62 4.02
CA PRO A 167 26.85 2.33 4.69
C PRO A 167 27.18 2.40 6.19
N LEU A 168 27.70 3.55 6.63
CA LEU A 168 28.10 3.83 8.02
C LEU A 168 27.33 5.01 8.63
N ASP A 169 26.28 5.49 7.96
CA ASP A 169 25.57 6.72 8.32
C ASP A 169 26.50 7.95 8.53
N ASP A 170 27.54 8.09 7.69
CA ASP A 170 28.49 9.19 7.77
C ASP A 170 27.83 10.48 7.27
N ALA A 171 27.86 11.53 8.11
CA ALA A 171 27.18 12.78 7.82
C ALA A 171 27.70 13.47 6.56
N SER A 172 29.01 13.37 6.27
CA SER A 172 29.61 14.02 5.10
C SER A 172 29.21 13.29 3.82
N GLY A 173 29.22 11.95 3.84
CA GLY A 173 28.75 11.12 2.73
C GLY A 173 27.26 11.32 2.43
N ILE A 174 26.42 11.37 3.46
CA ILE A 174 24.99 11.66 3.34
C ILE A 174 24.78 13.06 2.75
N ALA A 175 25.46 14.08 3.29
CA ALA A 175 25.34 15.45 2.80
C ALA A 175 25.76 15.57 1.32
N ALA A 176 26.84 14.90 0.91
CA ALA A 176 27.30 14.90 -0.48
C ALA A 176 26.24 14.31 -1.43
N SER A 177 25.67 13.16 -1.08
CA SER A 177 24.61 12.52 -1.88
C SER A 177 23.32 13.35 -1.89
N LEU A 178 23.00 14.00 -0.77
CA LEU A 178 21.86 14.91 -0.67
C LEU A 178 22.03 16.11 -1.61
N PHE A 179 23.19 16.76 -1.62
CA PHE A 179 23.43 17.90 -2.52
C PHE A 179 23.39 17.49 -3.98
N ASP A 180 24.00 16.35 -4.34
CA ASP A 180 23.95 15.82 -5.71
C ASP A 180 22.51 15.59 -6.17
N GLY A 181 21.69 14.92 -5.36
CA GLY A 181 20.28 14.67 -5.68
C GLY A 181 19.45 15.95 -5.83
N LEU A 182 19.69 16.95 -4.98
CA LEU A 182 19.01 18.26 -5.09
C LEU A 182 19.35 18.99 -6.40
N MET A 183 20.58 18.85 -6.92
CA MET A 183 20.98 19.45 -8.21
C MET A 183 20.22 18.85 -9.39
N TYR A 184 19.72 17.62 -9.27
CA TYR A 184 18.82 16.99 -10.24
C TYR A 184 17.34 17.27 -9.99
N GLY A 185 17.00 18.11 -9.01
CA GLY A 185 15.62 18.41 -8.64
C GLY A 185 14.92 17.27 -7.89
N SER A 186 15.68 16.35 -7.29
CA SER A 186 15.11 15.23 -6.52
C SER A 186 14.84 15.60 -5.07
N GLY A 187 13.86 14.93 -4.45
CA GLY A 187 13.59 15.05 -3.01
C GLY A 187 12.39 15.92 -2.66
N ASP A 188 11.56 16.28 -3.64
CA ASP A 188 10.28 16.96 -3.41
C ASP A 188 9.24 16.03 -2.76
N ALA A 189 9.30 14.71 -2.99
CA ALA A 189 8.46 13.78 -2.23
C ALA A 189 8.93 13.66 -0.78
N VAL A 190 10.22 13.39 -0.57
CA VAL A 190 10.82 13.28 0.77
C VAL A 190 12.34 13.20 0.62
N ILE A 191 13.07 13.79 1.55
CA ILE A 191 14.49 13.49 1.77
C ILE A 191 14.55 12.43 2.88
N GLY A 192 14.71 11.17 2.50
CA GLY A 192 14.52 10.02 3.38
C GLY A 192 15.77 9.17 3.56
N ILE A 193 16.29 9.00 4.77
CA ILE A 193 17.47 8.15 5.05
C ILE A 193 17.00 6.81 5.64
N ASN A 194 17.43 5.69 5.06
CA ASN A 194 17.35 4.40 5.74
C ASN A 194 18.67 4.19 6.51
N PRO A 195 18.64 4.29 7.85
CA PRO A 195 19.86 4.27 8.65
C PRO A 195 20.49 2.88 8.65
N ALA A 196 21.82 2.81 8.53
CA ALA A 196 22.58 1.57 8.69
C ALA A 196 22.51 1.02 10.12
N THR A 197 22.31 1.89 11.11
CA THR A 197 22.11 1.50 12.51
C THR A 197 20.77 1.96 13.06
N ASP A 198 19.98 1.01 13.55
CA ASP A 198 18.65 1.28 14.08
C ASP A 198 18.70 1.62 15.58
N ASN A 199 19.15 2.83 15.92
CA ASN A 199 19.12 3.34 17.29
C ASN A 199 18.67 4.81 17.36
N VAL A 200 17.96 5.13 18.45
CA VAL A 200 17.31 6.44 18.64
C VAL A 200 18.30 7.61 18.58
N GLN A 201 19.52 7.47 19.12
CA GLN A 201 20.49 8.58 19.13
C GLN A 201 20.95 8.94 17.71
N GLN A 202 21.22 7.92 16.88
CA GLN A 202 21.59 8.13 15.49
C GLN A 202 20.43 8.71 14.69
N VAL A 203 19.21 8.20 14.89
CA VAL A 203 18.00 8.75 14.27
C VAL A 203 17.84 10.25 14.57
N ILE A 204 17.97 10.66 15.83
CA ILE A 204 17.89 12.07 16.24
C ILE A 204 18.97 12.90 15.55
N LYS A 205 20.20 12.41 15.47
CA LYS A 205 21.31 13.10 14.79
C LYS A 205 20.99 13.34 13.32
N LEU A 206 20.50 12.32 12.61
CA LEU A 206 20.15 12.40 11.20
C LEU A 206 18.95 13.35 10.96
N LEU A 207 17.93 13.29 11.82
CA LEU A 207 16.77 14.19 11.75
C LEU A 207 17.19 15.66 11.91
N ASN A 208 18.01 15.98 12.91
CA ASN A 208 18.50 17.35 13.11
C ASN A 208 19.36 17.85 11.95
N MET A 209 20.21 16.98 11.39
CA MET A 209 21.01 17.33 10.22
C MET A 209 20.12 17.67 9.00
N LEU A 210 19.10 16.86 8.73
CA LEU A 210 18.16 17.12 7.64
C LEU A 210 17.34 18.39 7.88
N ASP A 211 16.85 18.61 9.11
CA ASP A 211 16.10 19.81 9.48
C ASP A 211 16.93 21.08 9.32
N GLU A 212 18.20 21.07 9.75
CA GLU A 212 19.10 22.21 9.57
C GLU A 212 19.32 22.54 8.09
N ILE A 213 19.54 21.53 7.25
CA ILE A 213 19.74 21.72 5.80
C ILE A 213 18.46 22.28 5.16
N ILE A 214 17.31 21.66 5.43
CA ILE A 214 16.02 22.09 4.88
C ILE A 214 15.72 23.53 5.31
N GLY A 215 15.91 23.85 6.60
CA GLY A 215 15.67 25.18 7.15
C GLY A 215 16.62 26.23 6.59
N ARG A 216 17.93 25.93 6.54
CA ARG A 216 18.98 26.85 6.06
C ARG A 216 18.80 27.25 4.60
N TYR A 217 18.39 26.30 3.74
CA TYR A 217 18.19 26.55 2.32
C TYR A 217 16.72 26.79 1.94
N ALA A 218 15.82 26.84 2.92
CA ALA A 218 14.37 27.00 2.73
C ALA A 218 13.80 26.03 1.69
N ILE A 219 14.22 24.76 1.74
CA ILE A 219 13.83 23.74 0.77
C ILE A 219 12.37 23.36 1.01
N PRO A 220 11.46 23.45 0.01
CA PRO A 220 10.04 23.15 0.20
C PRO A 220 9.79 21.63 0.17
N THR A 221 10.31 20.92 1.17
CA THR A 221 10.21 19.47 1.33
C THR A 221 10.16 19.06 2.80
N GLN A 222 10.05 17.75 3.04
CA GLN A 222 10.01 17.09 4.32
C GLN A 222 11.12 16.06 4.44
N SER A 223 11.61 15.89 5.66
CA SER A 223 12.59 14.87 6.02
C SER A 223 11.93 13.59 6.53
N CYS A 224 12.65 12.47 6.43
CA CYS A 224 12.29 11.23 7.09
C CYS A 224 13.53 10.40 7.40
N VAL A 225 13.55 9.72 8.54
CA VAL A 225 14.50 8.64 8.80
C VAL A 225 13.68 7.37 8.93
N LEU A 226 13.94 6.40 8.05
CA LEU A 226 13.16 5.17 7.90
C LEU A 226 13.55 4.12 8.93
N THR A 227 13.30 4.44 10.20
CA THR A 227 13.48 3.57 11.37
C THR A 227 12.15 2.93 11.76
N HIS A 228 12.17 1.95 12.66
CA HIS A 228 10.94 1.43 13.26
C HIS A 228 10.15 2.55 13.97
N VAL A 229 8.82 2.51 13.88
CA VAL A 229 7.94 3.57 14.37
C VAL A 229 8.14 3.91 15.86
N THR A 230 8.50 2.92 16.69
CA THR A 230 8.80 3.13 18.13
C THR A 230 10.04 4.00 18.35
N ASN A 231 11.06 3.88 17.50
CA ASN A 231 12.24 4.76 17.56
C ASN A 231 11.87 6.19 17.15
N THR A 232 10.93 6.35 16.21
CA THR A 232 10.40 7.65 15.84
C THR A 232 9.65 8.30 17.01
N ILE A 233 8.77 7.56 17.70
CA ILE A 233 8.09 8.05 18.91
C ILE A 233 9.12 8.48 19.97
N ALA A 234 10.10 7.62 20.28
CA ALA A 234 11.14 7.93 21.25
C ALA A 234 12.02 9.13 20.84
N ALA A 235 12.22 9.37 19.54
CA ALA A 235 12.90 10.55 19.04
C ALA A 235 12.07 11.82 19.26
N ILE A 236 10.75 11.77 19.00
CA ILE A 236 9.81 12.87 19.24
C ILE A 236 9.78 13.24 20.72
N GLU A 237 9.71 12.26 21.63
CA GLU A 237 9.75 12.47 23.08
C GLU A 237 11.03 13.20 23.55
N ARG A 238 12.12 13.03 22.80
CA ARG A 238 13.42 13.70 23.03
C ARG A 238 13.57 15.02 22.27
N GLY A 239 12.50 15.51 21.65
CA GLY A 239 12.46 16.80 20.96
C GLY A 239 13.02 16.80 19.54
N ALA A 240 13.11 15.64 18.88
CA ALA A 240 13.63 15.57 17.51
C ALA A 240 12.66 16.18 16.48
N PRO A 241 13.18 16.82 15.41
CA PRO A 241 12.38 17.51 14.40
C PRO A 241 11.80 16.53 13.35
N VAL A 242 10.92 15.62 13.76
CA VAL A 242 10.30 14.64 12.84
C VAL A 242 9.27 15.32 11.93
N ASP A 243 9.47 15.24 10.61
CA ASP A 243 8.49 15.67 9.62
C ASP A 243 7.54 14.52 9.24
N LEU A 244 8.06 13.43 8.65
CA LEU A 244 7.28 12.23 8.32
C LEU A 244 7.62 11.04 9.24
N VAL A 245 6.61 10.26 9.57
CA VAL A 245 6.72 9.00 10.34
C VAL A 245 6.71 7.82 9.39
N PHE A 246 7.83 7.14 9.26
CA PHE A 246 7.94 5.94 8.45
C PHE A 246 7.49 4.69 9.20
N GLN A 247 6.85 3.74 8.50
CA GLN A 247 6.71 2.36 8.95
C GLN A 247 6.42 1.41 7.77
N SER A 248 7.03 0.22 7.78
CA SER A 248 6.60 -0.88 6.91
C SER A 248 5.31 -1.51 7.44
N ILE A 249 4.32 -1.71 6.58
CA ILE A 249 3.01 -2.28 6.94
C ILE A 249 2.65 -3.45 6.02
N ALA A 250 1.72 -4.29 6.48
CA ALA A 250 1.22 -5.45 5.76
C ALA A 250 -0.32 -5.55 5.86
N GLY A 251 -0.88 -6.43 5.02
CA GLY A 251 -2.32 -6.61 4.88
C GLY A 251 -2.99 -7.55 5.89
N THR A 252 -2.26 -8.09 6.86
CA THR A 252 -2.81 -8.94 7.94
C THR A 252 -2.24 -8.53 9.29
N GLN A 253 -3.02 -8.73 10.35
CA GLN A 253 -2.60 -8.49 11.73
C GLN A 253 -1.35 -9.31 12.06
N ALA A 254 -1.31 -10.58 11.65
CA ALA A 254 -0.16 -11.45 11.92
C ALA A 254 1.12 -10.95 11.24
N ALA A 255 1.03 -10.41 10.01
CA ALA A 255 2.19 -9.85 9.32
C ALA A 255 2.64 -8.51 9.94
N ASN A 256 1.70 -7.65 10.34
CA ASN A 256 2.01 -6.42 11.08
C ASN A 256 2.67 -6.74 12.44
N ALA A 257 2.18 -7.75 13.16
CA ALA A 257 2.79 -8.20 14.41
C ALA A 257 4.22 -8.74 14.20
N ALA A 258 4.50 -9.39 13.06
CA ALA A 258 5.86 -9.81 12.71
C ALA A 258 6.80 -8.62 12.44
N PHE A 259 6.26 -7.46 12.04
CA PHE A 259 6.98 -6.19 11.98
C PHE A 259 7.05 -5.47 13.32
N GLY A 260 6.45 -5.99 14.38
CA GLY A 260 6.44 -5.37 15.70
C GLY A 260 5.43 -4.23 15.85
N ILE A 261 4.38 -4.20 15.03
CA ILE A 261 3.36 -3.13 15.03
C ILE A 261 1.93 -3.66 15.10
N ASP A 262 1.03 -2.79 15.56
CA ASP A 262 -0.43 -2.91 15.43
C ASP A 262 -1.03 -1.54 15.05
N LEU A 263 -2.34 -1.50 14.80
CA LEU A 263 -3.02 -0.25 14.44
C LEU A 263 -3.00 0.80 15.57
N ALA A 264 -2.92 0.38 16.84
CA ALA A 264 -2.90 1.29 17.98
C ALA A 264 -1.56 2.04 18.06
N LEU A 265 -0.44 1.35 17.85
CA LEU A 265 0.90 1.93 17.79
C LEU A 265 1.05 2.89 16.61
N LEU A 266 0.50 2.54 15.44
CA LEU A 266 0.49 3.45 14.29
C LEU A 266 -0.29 4.75 14.58
N ARG A 267 -1.39 4.66 15.33
CA ARG A 267 -2.16 5.83 15.79
C ARG A 267 -1.36 6.67 16.78
N GLU A 268 -0.73 6.05 17.77
CA GLU A 268 0.15 6.73 18.73
C GLU A 268 1.26 7.52 18.02
N ALA A 269 1.92 6.89 17.05
CA ALA A 269 2.98 7.53 16.27
C ALA A 269 2.49 8.73 15.46
N ARG A 270 1.32 8.58 14.83
CA ARG A 270 0.66 9.67 14.10
C ARG A 270 0.35 10.84 15.03
N ASP A 271 -0.24 10.57 16.18
CA ASP A 271 -0.63 11.59 17.16
C ASP A 271 0.61 12.29 17.75
N ALA A 272 1.67 11.54 18.03
CA ALA A 272 2.96 12.08 18.47
C ALA A 272 3.54 13.06 17.44
N ALA A 273 3.56 12.69 16.15
CA ALA A 273 4.06 13.58 15.10
C ALA A 273 3.15 14.79 14.84
N LEU A 274 1.82 14.63 14.92
CA LEU A 274 0.87 15.75 14.82
C LEU A 274 1.10 16.78 15.93
N SER A 275 1.49 16.32 17.12
CA SER A 275 1.77 17.22 18.26
C SER A 275 2.89 18.23 17.97
N LEU A 276 3.81 17.90 17.04
CA LEU A 276 4.92 18.77 16.65
C LEU A 276 4.48 19.94 15.76
N ARG A 277 3.32 19.84 15.08
CA ARG A 277 2.75 20.89 14.20
C ARG A 277 3.71 21.40 13.13
N ARG A 278 4.43 20.47 12.49
CA ARG A 278 5.48 20.80 11.51
C ARG A 278 5.02 20.90 10.06
N GLY A 279 3.80 20.48 9.76
CA GLY A 279 3.18 20.65 8.45
C GLY A 279 2.75 22.11 8.24
N THR A 280 3.14 22.70 7.11
CA THR A 280 2.84 24.11 6.78
C THR A 280 1.64 24.28 5.85
N LEU A 281 1.28 23.24 5.09
CA LEU A 281 0.15 23.21 4.15
C LEU A 281 -0.90 22.15 4.49
N GLY A 282 -0.54 21.13 5.26
CA GLY A 282 -1.43 20.03 5.65
C GLY A 282 -0.80 19.15 6.72
N ASP A 283 -1.52 18.08 7.06
CA ASP A 283 -1.21 17.19 8.19
C ASP A 283 -1.03 15.71 7.76
N ASN A 284 -0.93 15.45 6.45
CA ASN A 284 -0.55 14.13 5.96
C ASN A 284 0.92 13.90 6.31
N LEU A 285 1.21 13.11 7.34
CA LEU A 285 2.58 12.95 7.85
C LEU A 285 3.05 11.49 7.97
N MET A 286 2.18 10.53 7.70
CA MET A 286 2.58 9.12 7.68
C MET A 286 3.24 8.78 6.35
N TYR A 287 4.27 7.96 6.42
CA TYR A 287 4.96 7.40 5.27
C TYR A 287 5.00 5.87 5.40
N PHE A 288 4.28 5.16 4.52
CA PHE A 288 4.24 3.71 4.57
C PHE A 288 4.95 3.05 3.40
N GLU A 289 5.65 1.95 3.70
CA GLU A 289 6.12 1.00 2.71
C GLU A 289 5.33 -0.30 2.77
N THR A 290 4.93 -0.79 1.60
CA THR A 290 4.25 -2.08 1.41
C THR A 290 5.06 -2.94 0.44
N GLY A 291 4.58 -4.14 0.12
CA GLY A 291 5.25 -4.99 -0.85
C GLY A 291 4.64 -6.38 -0.94
N GLN A 292 4.44 -6.84 -2.17
CA GLN A 292 4.05 -8.22 -2.43
C GLN A 292 5.12 -9.18 -1.89
N GLY A 293 4.69 -10.16 -1.11
CA GLY A 293 5.56 -11.14 -0.47
C GLY A 293 5.77 -10.90 1.03
N SER A 294 5.49 -9.71 1.56
CA SER A 294 5.65 -9.38 2.99
C SER A 294 4.88 -10.32 3.94
N ALA A 295 3.58 -10.49 3.71
CA ALA A 295 2.76 -11.41 4.48
C ALA A 295 3.18 -12.87 4.27
N LEU A 296 3.75 -13.18 3.10
CA LEU A 296 4.23 -14.51 2.77
C LEU A 296 5.53 -14.86 3.51
N SER A 297 6.50 -13.96 3.50
CA SER A 297 7.77 -14.11 4.22
C SER A 297 7.55 -14.23 5.73
N ALA A 298 6.51 -13.59 6.26
CA ALA A 298 6.11 -13.70 7.66
C ALA A 298 5.26 -14.95 7.98
N ASN A 299 4.98 -15.83 7.00
CA ASN A 299 4.06 -16.96 7.13
C ASN A 299 2.68 -16.54 7.70
N ALA A 300 2.21 -15.38 7.27
CA ALA A 300 1.07 -14.66 7.82
C ALA A 300 0.06 -14.24 6.74
N ASN A 301 0.08 -14.90 5.58
CA ASN A 301 -0.84 -14.62 4.47
C ASN A 301 -2.17 -15.38 4.58
N HIS A 302 -2.32 -16.36 5.49
CA HIS A 302 -3.56 -17.12 5.71
C HIS A 302 -4.13 -17.81 4.44
N GLY A 303 -3.24 -18.23 3.52
CA GLY A 303 -3.61 -18.82 2.23
C GLY A 303 -4.15 -17.80 1.21
N VAL A 304 -4.05 -16.50 1.49
CA VAL A 304 -4.40 -15.41 0.58
C VAL A 304 -3.21 -15.12 -0.34
N ASP A 305 -3.49 -14.79 -1.60
CA ASP A 305 -2.46 -14.43 -2.58
C ASP A 305 -1.79 -13.08 -2.26
N GLN A 306 -0.58 -12.89 -2.79
CA GLN A 306 0.23 -11.70 -2.50
C GLN A 306 -0.45 -10.39 -2.91
N GLN A 307 -1.18 -10.36 -4.02
CA GLN A 307 -1.82 -9.15 -4.51
C GLN A 307 -2.99 -8.73 -3.62
N THR A 308 -3.80 -9.70 -3.15
CA THR A 308 -4.90 -9.41 -2.22
C THR A 308 -4.36 -8.92 -0.87
N CYS A 309 -3.31 -9.56 -0.33
CA CYS A 309 -2.61 -9.07 0.87
C CYS A 309 -2.06 -7.65 0.68
N GLU A 310 -1.49 -7.35 -0.48
CA GLU A 310 -0.96 -6.01 -0.79
C GLU A 310 -2.06 -4.94 -0.79
N THR A 311 -3.21 -5.22 -1.42
CA THR A 311 -4.34 -4.25 -1.39
C THR A 311 -4.86 -4.01 0.02
N ARG A 312 -4.85 -5.03 0.90
CA ARG A 312 -5.24 -4.89 2.30
C ARG A 312 -4.26 -4.01 3.09
N ALA A 313 -2.96 -4.03 2.75
CA ALA A 313 -1.99 -3.10 3.32
C ALA A 313 -2.32 -1.64 2.94
N TYR A 314 -2.87 -1.39 1.75
CA TYR A 314 -3.35 -0.06 1.37
C TYR A 314 -4.55 0.41 2.20
N ALA A 315 -5.39 -0.51 2.70
CA ALA A 315 -6.48 -0.14 3.62
C ALA A 315 -5.93 0.31 4.99
N VAL A 316 -4.90 -0.37 5.50
CA VAL A 316 -4.16 0.08 6.70
C VAL A 316 -3.60 1.48 6.45
N ALA A 317 -2.88 1.68 5.34
CA ALA A 317 -2.32 2.99 5.00
C ALA A 317 -3.41 4.07 4.96
N ARG A 318 -4.48 3.85 4.20
CA ARG A 318 -5.59 4.80 4.01
C ARG A 318 -6.18 5.30 5.32
N HIS A 319 -6.30 4.42 6.33
CA HIS A 319 -6.86 4.79 7.63
C HIS A 319 -6.09 5.94 8.32
N PHE A 320 -4.80 6.07 8.06
CA PHE A 320 -3.95 7.08 8.69
C PHE A 320 -3.69 8.32 7.84
N ASN A 321 -4.36 8.47 6.69
CA ASN A 321 -4.22 9.61 5.77
C ASN A 321 -2.75 9.98 5.47
N PRO A 322 -1.97 9.05 4.90
CA PRO A 322 -0.53 9.20 4.77
C PRO A 322 -0.17 10.27 3.74
N PHE A 323 1.03 10.81 3.86
CA PHE A 323 1.64 11.62 2.81
C PHE A 323 2.05 10.75 1.63
N LEU A 324 2.68 9.60 1.93
CA LEU A 324 3.26 8.68 0.95
C LEU A 324 2.93 7.23 1.30
N VAL A 325 2.65 6.45 0.26
CA VAL A 325 2.62 4.99 0.31
C VAL A 325 3.37 4.50 -0.92
N ASN A 326 4.49 3.78 -0.74
CA ASN A 326 5.16 3.11 -1.84
C ASN A 326 5.15 1.60 -1.64
N THR A 327 4.77 0.90 -2.71
CA THR A 327 5.05 -0.52 -2.81
C THR A 327 6.51 -0.72 -3.20
N VAL A 328 7.18 -1.65 -2.54
CA VAL A 328 8.56 -2.03 -2.87
C VAL A 328 8.51 -3.34 -3.65
N VAL A 329 8.63 -3.25 -4.97
CA VAL A 329 8.51 -4.40 -5.88
C VAL A 329 9.90 -4.96 -6.19
N GLY A 330 10.07 -6.29 -6.08
CA GLY A 330 11.30 -6.98 -6.43
C GLY A 330 12.44 -6.86 -5.40
N PHE A 331 12.17 -6.26 -4.23
CA PHE A 331 13.19 -6.06 -3.19
C PHE A 331 13.45 -7.31 -2.34
N ILE A 332 12.43 -8.13 -2.08
CA ILE A 332 12.59 -9.29 -1.20
C ILE A 332 13.39 -10.40 -1.90
N GLY A 333 12.94 -10.83 -3.09
CA GLY A 333 13.66 -11.84 -3.87
C GLY A 333 12.84 -12.49 -4.99
N PRO A 334 13.52 -13.26 -5.87
CA PRO A 334 12.90 -13.95 -7.01
C PRO A 334 11.86 -15.01 -6.61
N GLU A 335 11.93 -15.51 -5.39
CA GLU A 335 10.97 -16.45 -4.80
C GLU A 335 9.57 -15.82 -4.66
N TYR A 336 9.46 -14.49 -4.59
CA TYR A 336 8.20 -13.76 -4.52
C TYR A 336 7.79 -13.21 -5.90
N LEU A 337 8.75 -12.62 -6.63
CA LEU A 337 8.60 -12.11 -8.00
C LEU A 337 9.83 -12.46 -8.86
N TYR A 338 9.71 -13.46 -9.73
CA TYR A 338 10.85 -14.11 -10.37
C TYR A 338 11.50 -13.34 -11.52
N ASN A 339 10.73 -12.58 -12.30
CA ASN A 339 11.21 -11.94 -13.53
C ASN A 339 10.55 -10.58 -13.77
N GLY A 340 11.08 -9.82 -14.74
CA GLY A 340 10.59 -8.47 -15.09
C GLY A 340 9.17 -8.39 -15.65
N LYS A 341 8.49 -9.52 -15.89
CA LYS A 341 7.04 -9.53 -16.20
C LYS A 341 6.20 -9.68 -14.93
N GLN A 342 6.76 -10.28 -13.89
CA GLN A 342 6.11 -10.41 -12.59
C GLN A 342 6.25 -9.13 -11.76
N ILE A 343 7.45 -8.54 -11.78
CA ILE A 343 7.72 -7.16 -11.35
C ILE A 343 6.87 -6.21 -12.20
#